data_AF-A0A9X7IL09-F1
#
_entry.id   AF-A0A9X7IL09-F1
#
_cell.length_a   1.000
_cell.length_b   1.000
_cell.length_c   1.000
_cell.angle_alpha   90.00
_cell.angle_beta   90.00
_cell.angle_gamma   90.00
#
_symmetry.space_group_name_H-M   'P 1'
#
loop_
_entity.id
_entity.type
_entity.pdbx_description
1 polymer ?
#
loop_
_entity_poly.entity_id
_entity_poly.type
_entity_poly.pdbx_seq_one_letter_code
_entity_poly.pdbx_strand_id
1 'polypeptide(L)'
;MAPPCSANPELWFGYPDADSADGAAKARAYEQSSTEARLQCLRRCPLAQQRRCAALAVERGEEYGVWAGVKLPGGQYRKRAELAQAHALLRAIAAGEVNTRELPDNQTLLTNHEREQLPVTATVFHLPAGRLDPRSAA
;
A
#
# COMPACT_ATOMS: atom_id res chain seq x y z
N MET A 1 8.70 -9.30 8.13
CA MET A 1 8.97 -8.19 7.18
C MET A 1 8.12 -7.00 7.59
N ALA A 2 8.73 -5.85 7.85
CA ALA A 2 7.96 -4.63 8.15
C ALA A 2 7.14 -4.21 6.91
N PRO A 3 5.94 -3.65 7.07
CA PRO A 3 5.13 -3.20 5.94
C PRO A 3 5.84 -2.03 5.23
N PRO A 4 5.77 -1.93 3.89
CA PRO A 4 6.50 -0.89 3.14
C PRO A 4 6.08 0.53 3.59
N CYS A 5 4.84 0.69 4.06
CA CYS A 5 4.34 1.96 4.57
C CYS A 5 5.02 2.46 5.85
N SER A 6 5.71 1.61 6.59
CA SER A 6 6.46 2.02 7.79
C SER A 6 7.84 2.61 7.47
N ALA A 7 8.38 2.36 6.27
CA ALA A 7 9.74 2.79 5.92
C ALA A 7 9.80 4.27 5.47
N ASN A 8 8.73 4.79 4.87
CA ASN A 8 8.64 6.18 4.44
C ASN A 8 7.17 6.64 4.51
N PRO A 9 6.68 7.15 5.66
CA PRO A 9 5.29 7.58 5.82
C PRO A 9 4.86 8.74 4.91
N GLU A 10 5.77 9.68 4.62
CA GLU A 10 5.47 10.88 3.80
C GLU A 10 4.96 10.52 2.41
N LEU A 11 5.46 9.42 1.83
CA LEU A 11 5.00 8.91 0.54
C LEU A 11 3.50 8.56 0.52
N TRP A 12 2.94 8.15 1.66
CA TRP A 12 1.59 7.60 1.77
C TRP A 12 0.54 8.65 2.09
N PHE A 13 0.94 9.74 2.75
CA PHE A 13 0.04 10.78 3.24
C PHE A 13 0.22 12.12 2.51
N GLY A 14 1.26 12.26 1.68
CA GLY A 14 1.53 13.45 0.89
C GLY A 14 2.44 14.45 1.61
N TYR A 15 2.80 15.51 0.88
CA TYR A 15 3.70 16.56 1.36
C TYR A 15 3.07 17.41 2.47
N PRO A 16 3.83 17.78 3.52
CA PRO A 16 3.40 18.80 4.46
C PRO A 16 3.19 20.14 3.74
N ASP A 17 2.13 20.85 4.09
CA ASP A 17 1.70 22.10 3.44
C ASP A 17 2.69 23.28 3.54
N ALA A 18 3.83 23.08 4.20
CA ALA A 18 4.83 24.09 4.53
C ALA A 18 5.55 24.71 3.32
N ASP A 19 5.48 24.11 2.13
CA ASP A 19 6.09 24.68 0.93
C ASP A 19 5.20 25.72 0.25
N SER A 20 5.78 26.84 -0.17
CA SER A 20 5.12 27.94 -0.90
C SER A 20 4.79 27.60 -2.37
N ALA A 21 4.75 26.32 -2.72
CA ALA A 21 4.49 25.84 -4.08
C ALA A 21 3.03 26.11 -4.49
N ASP A 22 2.83 26.46 -5.76
CA ASP A 22 1.50 26.63 -6.36
C ASP A 22 0.66 25.34 -6.19
N GLY A 23 -0.65 25.52 -5.96
CA GLY A 23 -1.58 24.44 -5.66
C GLY A 23 -1.65 23.37 -6.76
N ALA A 24 -1.44 23.75 -8.02
CA ALA A 24 -1.36 22.79 -9.13
C ALA A 24 -0.09 21.93 -9.07
N ALA A 25 1.04 22.50 -8.67
CA ALA A 25 2.28 21.74 -8.50
C ALA A 25 2.15 20.75 -7.33
N LYS A 26 1.58 21.20 -6.20
CA LYS A 26 1.27 20.33 -5.04
C LYS A 26 0.34 19.18 -5.41
N ALA A 27 -0.71 19.46 -6.18
CA ALA A 27 -1.65 18.43 -6.64
C ALA A 27 -0.95 17.36 -7.49
N ARG A 28 -0.09 17.74 -8.45
CA ARG A 28 0.67 16.77 -9.26
C ARG A 28 1.63 15.93 -8.42
N ALA A 29 2.33 16.55 -7.46
CA ALA A 29 3.23 15.84 -6.56
C ALA A 29 2.48 14.83 -5.68
N TYR A 30 1.28 15.20 -5.20
CA TYR A 30 0.41 14.28 -4.46
C TYR A 30 -0.09 13.13 -5.35
N GLU A 31 -0.50 13.39 -6.59
CA GLU A 31 -0.89 12.34 -7.53
C GLU A 31 0.26 11.35 -7.77
N GLN A 32 1.48 11.85 -8.02
CA GLN A 32 2.67 11.02 -8.22
C GLN A 32 2.99 10.17 -6.97
N SER A 33 3.04 10.81 -5.80
CA SER A 33 3.33 10.12 -4.52
C SER A 33 2.29 9.03 -4.23
N SER A 34 1.01 9.34 -4.44
CA SER A 34 -0.07 8.37 -4.24
C SER A 34 0.00 7.19 -5.23
N THR A 35 0.45 7.44 -6.46
CA THR A 35 0.66 6.40 -7.47
C THR A 35 1.79 5.46 -7.06
N GLU A 36 2.91 6.02 -6.60
CA GLU A 36 4.05 5.25 -6.11
C GLU A 36 3.69 4.45 -4.85
N ALA A 37 3.02 5.07 -3.86
CA ALA A 37 2.55 4.40 -2.66
C ALA A 37 1.64 3.19 -2.98
N ARG A 38 0.71 3.37 -3.94
CA ARG A 38 -0.15 2.28 -4.42
C ARG A 38 0.68 1.16 -5.03
N LEU A 39 1.62 1.45 -5.91
CA LEU A 39 2.50 0.43 -6.51
C LEU A 39 3.29 -0.34 -5.45
N GLN A 40 3.89 0.35 -4.48
CA GLN A 40 4.61 -0.29 -3.38
C GLN A 40 3.69 -1.17 -2.53
N CYS A 41 2.48 -0.71 -2.23
CA CYS A 41 1.47 -1.50 -1.52
C CYS A 41 1.14 -2.78 -2.28
N LEU A 42 0.79 -2.65 -3.55
CA LEU A 42 0.29 -3.76 -4.38
C LEU A 42 1.37 -4.83 -4.58
N ARG A 43 2.62 -4.41 -4.82
CA ARG A 43 3.72 -5.33 -5.16
C ARG A 43 4.41 -5.93 -3.93
N ARG A 44 4.51 -5.19 -2.82
CA ARG A 44 5.39 -5.56 -1.69
C ARG A 44 4.62 -5.94 -0.42
N CYS A 45 3.38 -5.49 -0.26
CA CYS A 45 2.60 -5.79 0.93
C CYS A 45 1.90 -7.17 0.80
N PRO A 46 1.99 -8.06 1.81
CA PRO A 46 1.21 -9.30 1.83
C PRO A 46 -0.30 -9.01 1.81
N LEU A 47 -1.10 -9.84 1.13
CA LEU A 47 -2.57 -9.65 1.04
C LEU A 47 -3.23 -9.57 2.43
N ALA A 48 -2.81 -10.42 3.38
CA ALA A 48 -3.31 -10.37 4.76
C ALA A 48 -3.03 -9.02 5.44
N GLN A 49 -1.88 -8.40 5.16
CA GLN A 49 -1.56 -7.07 5.68
C GLN A 49 -2.39 -5.97 5.00
N GLN A 50 -2.68 -6.08 3.70
CA GLN A 50 -3.57 -5.16 2.99
C GLN A 50 -4.98 -5.19 3.59
N ARG A 51 -5.53 -6.38 3.90
CA ARG A 51 -6.84 -6.53 4.57
C ARG A 51 -6.88 -5.84 5.93
N ARG A 52 -5.83 -6.04 6.76
CA ARG A 52 -5.71 -5.36 8.06
C ARG A 52 -5.60 -3.84 7.92
N CYS A 53 -4.83 -3.38 6.93
CA CYS A 53 -4.70 -1.95 6.62
C CYS A 53 -6.03 -1.33 6.21
N ALA A 54 -6.83 -2.04 5.40
CA ALA A 54 -8.15 -1.58 4.99
C ALA A 54 -9.12 -1.49 6.17
N ALA A 55 -9.12 -2.50 7.07
CA ALA A 55 -9.92 -2.47 8.29
C ALA A 55 -9.56 -1.27 9.17
N LEU A 56 -8.27 -1.02 9.37
CA LEU A 56 -7.77 0.09 10.18
C LEU A 56 -8.19 1.46 9.62
N ALA A 57 -8.12 1.63 8.30
CA ALA A 57 -8.53 2.88 7.64
C ALA A 57 -10.02 3.19 7.88
N VAL A 58 -10.87 2.17 7.78
CA VAL A 58 -12.31 2.31 8.02
C VAL A 58 -12.60 2.57 9.50
N GLU A 59 -11.95 1.83 10.40
CA GLU A 59 -12.11 1.98 11.85
C GLU A 59 -11.78 3.41 12.31
N ARG A 60 -10.70 3.99 11.76
CA ARG A 60 -10.24 5.33 12.10
C ARG A 60 -10.95 6.44 11.34
N GLY A 61 -11.76 6.11 10.35
CA GLY A 61 -12.43 7.11 9.50
C GLY A 61 -11.44 7.94 8.69
N GLU A 62 -10.33 7.34 8.23
CA GLU A 62 -9.28 8.05 7.51
C GLU A 62 -9.84 8.69 6.24
N GLU A 63 -9.48 9.94 5.96
CA GLU A 63 -10.03 10.66 4.80
C GLU A 63 -9.00 10.91 3.70
N TYR A 64 -7.71 10.74 4.00
CA TYR A 64 -6.59 11.08 3.13
C TYR A 64 -5.54 9.96 3.06
N GLY A 65 -4.66 10.07 2.06
CA GLY A 65 -3.56 9.14 1.85
C GLY A 65 -3.94 7.85 1.11
N VAL A 66 -3.01 6.90 1.08
CA VAL A 66 -3.18 5.60 0.42
C VAL A 66 -3.29 4.48 1.45
N TRP A 67 -4.38 3.74 1.41
CA TRP A 67 -4.68 2.65 2.34
C TRP A 67 -5.00 1.38 1.56
N ALA A 68 -4.27 0.30 1.86
CA ALA A 68 -4.45 -0.99 1.21
C ALA A 68 -4.53 -0.90 -0.34
N GLY A 69 -3.78 0.02 -0.97
CA GLY A 69 -3.75 0.23 -2.43
C GLY A 69 -4.89 1.10 -2.98
N VAL A 70 -5.75 1.64 -2.12
CA VAL A 70 -6.83 2.58 -2.43
C VAL A 70 -6.39 3.99 -2.02
N LYS A 71 -6.54 4.95 -2.93
CA LYS A 71 -6.28 6.37 -2.64
C LYS A 71 -7.55 7.02 -2.09
N LEU A 72 -7.41 7.76 -1.01
CA LEU A 72 -8.51 8.54 -0.43
C LEU A 72 -8.51 9.98 -0.97
N PRO A 73 -9.68 10.55 -1.26
CA PRO A 73 -9.79 11.83 -1.96
C PRO A 73 -9.64 13.08 -1.07
N GLY A 74 -9.55 12.91 0.26
CA GLY A 74 -9.52 13.99 1.25
C GLY A 74 -10.91 14.37 1.78
N GLY A 75 -10.96 15.05 2.93
CA GLY A 75 -12.18 15.49 3.63
C GLY A 75 -12.93 16.67 2.98
N GLN A 76 -12.73 16.94 1.68
CA GLN A 76 -13.44 18.05 1.02
C GLN A 76 -14.92 17.69 0.84
N TYR A 77 -15.83 18.56 1.30
CA TYR A 77 -17.29 18.30 1.25
C TYR A 77 -17.82 17.90 -0.13
N ARG A 78 -17.27 18.47 -1.20
CA ARG A 78 -17.62 18.15 -2.60
C ARG A 78 -17.25 16.71 -3.00
N LYS A 79 -16.29 16.09 -2.31
CA LYS A 79 -15.78 14.74 -2.54
C LYS A 79 -16.31 13.70 -1.55
N ARG A 80 -17.26 14.06 -0.67
CA ARG A 80 -17.80 13.13 0.34
C ARG A 80 -18.36 11.83 -0.24
N ALA A 81 -18.97 11.89 -1.42
CA ALA A 81 -19.50 10.71 -2.10
C ALA A 81 -18.37 9.79 -2.60
N GLU A 82 -17.31 10.38 -3.15
CA GLU A 82 -16.09 9.68 -3.57
C GLU A 82 -15.39 9.04 -2.36
N LEU A 83 -15.29 9.76 -1.23
CA LEU A 83 -14.74 9.22 0.02
C LEU A 83 -15.56 8.03 0.54
N ALA A 84 -16.89 8.16 0.54
CA ALA A 84 -17.78 7.07 0.96
C ALA A 84 -17.64 5.83 0.07
N GLN A 85 -17.47 6.01 -1.25
CA GLN A 85 -17.19 4.92 -2.17
C GLN A 85 -15.83 4.26 -1.88
N ALA A 86 -14.78 5.06 -1.63
CA ALA A 86 -13.48 4.53 -1.25
C ALA A 86 -13.53 3.74 0.06
N HIS A 87 -14.27 4.21 1.06
CA HIS A 87 -14.51 3.47 2.31
C HIS A 87 -15.32 2.19 2.11
N ALA A 88 -16.33 2.20 1.25
CA ALA A 88 -17.09 0.99 0.92
C ALA A 88 -16.17 -0.07 0.30
N LEU A 89 -15.26 0.35 -0.59
CA LEU A 89 -14.27 -0.53 -1.17
C LEU A 89 -13.27 -1.08 -0.12
N LEU A 90 -12.80 -0.23 0.79
CA LEU A 90 -11.94 -0.67 1.90
C LEU A 90 -12.63 -1.69 2.81
N ARG A 91 -13.94 -1.56 3.06
CA ARG A 91 -14.71 -2.57 3.80
C ARG A 91 -14.73 -3.92 3.08
N ALA A 92 -14.98 -3.93 1.77
CA ALA A 92 -14.97 -5.16 0.97
C ALA A 92 -13.58 -5.83 0.96
N ILE A 93 -12.50 -5.03 0.87
CA ILE A 93 -11.13 -5.53 0.98
C ILE A 93 -10.87 -6.12 2.37
N ALA A 94 -11.26 -5.43 3.44
CA ALA A 94 -11.10 -5.93 4.81
C ALA A 94 -11.81 -7.28 5.01
N ALA A 95 -13.04 -7.41 4.51
CA ALA A 95 -13.82 -8.64 4.50
C ALA A 95 -13.18 -9.75 3.65
N GLY A 96 -12.28 -9.40 2.71
CA GLY A 96 -11.66 -10.33 1.76
C GLY A 96 -12.58 -10.69 0.60
N GLU A 97 -13.66 -9.93 0.40
CA GLU A 97 -14.59 -10.06 -0.73
C GLU A 97 -13.94 -9.56 -2.02
N VAL A 98 -13.04 -8.58 -1.89
CA VAL A 98 -12.33 -7.98 -3.01
C VAL A 98 -10.83 -8.05 -2.75
N ASN A 99 -10.10 -8.57 -3.73
CA ASN A 99 -8.64 -8.47 -3.75
C ASN A 99 -8.25 -7.11 -4.34
N THR A 100 -7.52 -6.30 -3.58
CA THR A 100 -7.03 -5.00 -4.04
C THR A 100 -6.35 -5.06 -5.41
N ARG A 101 -5.59 -6.13 -5.69
CA ARG A 101 -4.85 -6.29 -6.95
C ARG A 101 -5.73 -6.54 -8.17
N GLU A 102 -6.98 -6.95 -7.96
CA GLU A 102 -7.95 -7.24 -9.02
C GLU A 102 -8.83 -6.03 -9.35
N LEU A 103 -8.69 -4.92 -8.61
CA LEU A 103 -9.40 -3.69 -8.93
C LEU A 103 -8.94 -3.14 -10.28
N PRO A 104 -9.85 -2.68 -11.16
CA PRO A 104 -9.51 -2.22 -12.50
C PRO A 104 -8.40 -1.17 -12.54
N ASP A 105 -8.49 -0.17 -11.65
CA ASP A 105 -7.48 0.90 -11.56
C ASP A 105 -6.12 0.36 -11.11
N ASN A 106 -6.10 -0.62 -10.21
CA ASN A 106 -4.86 -1.23 -9.72
C ASN A 106 -4.26 -2.20 -10.73
N GLN A 107 -5.08 -2.92 -11.50
CA GLN A 107 -4.62 -3.74 -12.61
C GLN A 107 -3.97 -2.86 -13.68
N THR A 108 -4.65 -1.79 -14.10
CA THR A 108 -4.11 -0.81 -15.05
C THR A 108 -2.77 -0.24 -14.54
N LEU A 109 -2.72 0.12 -13.26
CA LEU A 109 -1.50 0.63 -12.64
C LEU A 109 -0.37 -0.41 -12.64
N LEU A 110 -0.66 -1.65 -12.25
CA LEU A 110 0.32 -2.73 -12.22
C LEU A 110 0.86 -3.03 -13.62
N THR A 111 -0.03 -3.17 -14.61
CA THR A 111 0.32 -3.46 -16.01
C THR A 111 1.16 -2.35 -16.63
N ASN A 112 0.80 -1.08 -16.41
CA ASN A 112 1.57 0.04 -16.93
C ASN A 112 3.02 0.08 -16.40
N HIS A 113 3.27 -0.50 -15.23
CA HIS A 113 4.58 -0.48 -14.57
C HIS A 113 5.24 -1.88 -14.56
N GLU A 114 4.69 -2.90 -15.24
CA GLU A 114 5.22 -4.27 -15.24
C GLU A 114 6.69 -4.36 -15.64
N ARG A 115 7.12 -3.45 -16.52
CA ARG A 115 8.49 -3.38 -17.05
C ARG A 115 9.45 -2.57 -16.18
N GLU A 116 8.94 -1.85 -15.17
CA GLU A 116 9.79 -1.17 -14.21
C GLU A 116 10.40 -2.20 -13.25
N GLN A 117 11.71 -2.38 -13.36
CA GLN A 117 12.47 -3.22 -12.46
C GLN A 117 12.40 -2.63 -11.06
N LEU A 118 11.64 -3.28 -10.17
CA LEU A 118 11.74 -2.99 -8.75
C LEU A 118 13.12 -3.41 -8.26
N PRO A 119 13.86 -2.57 -7.50
CA PRO A 119 15.11 -2.99 -6.89
C PRO A 119 14.87 -4.22 -6.00
N VAL A 120 15.48 -5.33 -6.38
CA VAL A 120 15.34 -6.61 -5.67
C VAL A 120 15.96 -6.47 -4.29
N THR A 121 15.13 -6.41 -3.27
CA THR A 121 15.59 -6.48 -1.88
C THR A 121 15.84 -7.94 -1.54
N ALA A 122 17.07 -8.41 -1.73
CA ALA A 122 17.45 -9.77 -1.39
C ALA A 122 17.36 -9.97 0.14
N THR A 123 16.59 -10.97 0.57
CA THR A 123 16.58 -11.39 1.98
C THR A 123 17.46 -12.64 2.09
N VAL A 124 18.61 -12.51 2.74
CA VAL A 124 19.52 -13.64 3.03
C VAL A 124 19.01 -14.35 4.28
N PHE A 125 18.61 -15.62 4.13
CA PHE A 125 18.31 -16.49 5.26
C PHE A 125 19.52 -17.38 5.53
N HIS A 126 20.12 -17.25 6.73
CA HIS A 126 21.10 -18.21 7.20
C HIS A 126 20.37 -19.37 7.89
N LEU A 127 20.36 -20.53 7.25
CA LEU A 127 19.89 -21.76 7.88
C LEU A 127 20.99 -22.26 8.83
N PRO A 128 20.68 -22.51 10.12
CA PRO A 128 21.62 -23.20 10.99
C PRO A 128 21.81 -24.62 10.46
N ALA A 129 23.06 -24.99 10.15
CA ALA A 129 23.40 -26.35 9.81
C ALA A 129 23.09 -27.25 11.02
N GLY A 130 21.98 -27.98 10.95
CA GLY A 130 21.65 -28.98 11.96
C GLY A 130 22.80 -29.99 12.03
N ARG A 131 23.39 -30.14 13.22
CA ARG A 131 24.31 -31.23 13.53
C ARG A 131 23.57 -32.55 13.29
N LEU A 132 23.92 -33.24 12.21
CA LEU A 132 23.62 -34.65 12.03
C LEU A 132 24.59 -35.42 12.93
N ASP A 133 24.20 -35.70 14.16
CA ASP A 133 24.92 -36.69 14.97
C ASP A 133 24.75 -38.07 14.30
N PRO A 134 25.84 -38.80 14.02
CA PRO A 134 25.74 -40.14 13.45
C PRO A 134 25.19 -41.07 14.53
N ARG A 135 23.94 -41.51 14.36
CA ARG A 135 23.40 -42.64 15.10
C ARG A 135 24.24 -43.87 14.78
N SER A 136 25.05 -44.29 15.75
CA SER A 136 25.74 -45.57 15.75
C SER A 136 24.69 -46.68 15.73
N ALA A 137 24.69 -47.50 14.68
CA ALA A 137 23.97 -48.77 14.67
C ALA A 137 24.79 -49.80 15.45
N ALA A 138 24.19 -50.36 16.50
CA ALA A 138 24.65 -51.54 17.21
C ALA A 138 23.44 -52.48 17.38
#